data_AF-A0A523DGT1-F1
#
_entry.id   AF-A0A523DGT1-F1
#
_cell.length_a   1.000
_cell.length_b   1.000
_cell.length_c   1.000
_cell.angle_alpha   90.00
_cell.angle_beta   90.00
_cell.angle_gamma   90.00
#
_symmetry.space_group_name_H-M   'P 1'
#
loop_
_entity.id
_entity.type
_entity.pdbx_description
1 polymer ?
#
loop_
_entity_poly.entity_id
_entity_poly.type
_entity_poly.pdbx_seq_one_letter_code
_entity_poly.pdbx_strand_id
1 'polypeptide(L)'
;MSPHDAVAPRRRLRLRPLSRAVTRPVSVLVLIAWVATMAVLVNRSYLQASVNLATDLSRYGSTAQWRGVYYRGAKIGFTVRQVLSTDDGFQLEEDGQLEMTLLGATAAARIRTIAQVDDTFALRSFEFSLDPGTGPITVNGRVERLAAAGSQAGNGWRLTLDVTTAGVTRTEVRALAAPPLLAINLGRRLASEGLVPGDRHEWMLFDPATLSNLPVVLHVRAREVVRVGNTRMPAFRVDMEFAGLQTTAWVTDTGEVVREESPLGILTVREPANRATIMAVPGRVQTDLLQAAAVVPVMSQRIDDPRGVRRLRVRLEGADLSRLDLDGVGQTVDGDVIEIMRPEPPVPGPPDPQAAQYLAPEPLIESDDPAIQAEAELAAGTVVGARARAEALTRYVNGLLDKKPTVGFPSAREVLRTKIGDCNEHTALYVAMARALGLPTRVAVGLVYMRGAFYYHAWPEVYLDEGDGQASWLAVDPTLNQFPADGTHLRLARGGLEAQMAILPLIGHLRMTVLELELAPDSTPVLLAASPVALENSPFPIPTLPRDTEGWCGCSGQPGS
;
A
#
# COMPACT_ATOMS: atom_id res chain seq x y z
N MET A 1 30.95 -64.21 9.57
CA MET A 1 31.81 -63.65 8.51
C MET A 1 30.89 -63.33 7.33
N SER A 2 30.53 -62.05 7.14
CA SER A 2 29.92 -61.52 5.90
C SER A 2 31.02 -61.32 4.83
N PRO A 3 30.77 -60.86 3.59
CA PRO A 3 29.52 -60.65 2.84
C PRO A 3 29.57 -61.27 1.41
N HIS A 4 28.43 -61.33 0.71
CA HIS A 4 28.43 -61.33 -0.76
C HIS A 4 27.36 -60.36 -1.26
N ASP A 5 27.84 -59.26 -1.85
CA ASP A 5 27.09 -58.26 -2.58
C ASP A 5 26.46 -58.87 -3.85
N ALA A 6 25.16 -58.61 -4.05
CA ALA A 6 24.53 -58.67 -5.36
C ALA A 6 23.58 -57.49 -5.51
N VAL A 7 24.11 -56.42 -6.10
CA VAL A 7 23.41 -55.19 -6.49
C VAL A 7 22.33 -55.50 -7.52
N ALA A 8 21.06 -55.20 -7.21
CA ALA A 8 19.96 -55.25 -8.16
C ALA A 8 20.11 -54.15 -9.25
N PRO A 9 19.88 -54.44 -10.54
CA PRO A 9 20.06 -53.45 -11.59
C PRO A 9 18.94 -52.39 -11.57
N ARG A 10 19.32 -51.13 -11.36
CA ARG A 10 18.45 -49.96 -11.57
C ARG A 10 18.00 -49.91 -13.05
N ARG A 11 16.72 -50.21 -13.31
CA ARG A 11 16.07 -49.95 -14.60
C ARG A 11 16.09 -48.45 -14.90
N ARG A 12 17.02 -47.99 -15.73
CA ARG A 12 16.92 -46.67 -16.37
C ARG A 12 15.81 -46.74 -17.42
N LEU A 13 14.70 -46.06 -17.17
CA LEU A 13 13.67 -45.78 -18.18
C LEU A 13 14.30 -44.94 -19.30
N ARG A 14 14.79 -45.61 -20.35
CA ARG A 14 15.14 -44.96 -21.62
C ARG A 14 13.84 -44.67 -22.36
N LEU A 15 13.32 -43.46 -22.22
CA LEU A 15 12.26 -42.95 -23.10
C LEU A 15 12.78 -43.01 -24.54
N ARG A 16 12.12 -43.81 -25.39
CA ARG A 16 12.44 -43.86 -26.82
C ARG A 16 12.05 -42.51 -27.45
N PRO A 17 12.92 -41.88 -28.25
CA PRO A 17 12.58 -40.63 -28.91
C PRO A 17 11.41 -40.88 -29.88
N LEU A 18 10.34 -40.11 -29.70
CA LEU A 18 9.17 -40.12 -30.58
C LEU A 18 9.60 -39.75 -32.01
N SER A 19 8.98 -40.38 -33.01
CA SER A 19 9.36 -40.18 -34.42
C SER A 19 9.13 -38.72 -34.86
N ARG A 20 9.98 -38.23 -35.77
CA ARG A 20 9.88 -36.86 -36.31
C ARG A 20 8.53 -36.55 -36.97
N ALA A 21 7.80 -37.58 -37.41
CA ALA A 21 6.47 -37.47 -37.98
C ALA A 21 5.40 -37.09 -36.93
N VAL A 22 5.63 -37.45 -35.66
CA VAL A 22 4.71 -37.13 -34.55
C VAL A 22 5.16 -35.88 -33.81
N THR A 23 6.46 -35.67 -33.61
CA THR A 23 6.97 -34.53 -32.84
C THR A 23 6.82 -33.20 -33.58
N ARG A 24 6.94 -33.17 -34.90
CA ARG A 24 6.76 -31.95 -35.71
C ARG A 24 5.34 -31.37 -35.63
N PRO A 25 4.26 -32.11 -35.90
CA PRO A 25 2.90 -31.55 -35.81
C PRO A 25 2.56 -31.15 -34.36
N VAL A 26 3.00 -31.91 -33.36
CA VAL A 26 2.80 -31.55 -31.95
C VAL A 26 3.55 -30.26 -31.59
N SER A 27 4.79 -30.09 -32.03
CA SER A 27 5.55 -28.86 -31.78
C SER A 27 4.93 -27.64 -32.46
N VAL A 28 4.39 -27.81 -33.66
CA VAL A 28 3.65 -26.76 -34.37
C VAL A 28 2.36 -26.41 -33.65
N LEU A 29 1.61 -27.40 -33.16
CA LEU A 29 0.40 -27.18 -32.35
C LEU A 29 0.71 -26.45 -31.04
N VAL A 30 1.79 -26.83 -30.35
CA VAL A 30 2.25 -26.13 -29.13
C VAL A 30 2.67 -24.70 -29.45
N LEU A 31 3.36 -24.46 -30.56
CA LEU A 31 3.73 -23.10 -30.98
C LEU A 31 2.50 -22.25 -31.32
N ILE A 32 1.52 -22.82 -32.04
CA ILE A 32 0.25 -22.13 -32.35
C ILE A 32 -0.52 -21.82 -31.05
N ALA A 33 -0.59 -22.76 -30.11
CA ALA A 33 -1.22 -22.53 -28.82
C ALA A 33 -0.48 -21.46 -28.00
N TRP A 34 0.85 -21.44 -28.04
CA TRP A 34 1.66 -20.41 -27.41
C TRP A 34 1.45 -19.03 -28.05
N VAL A 35 1.43 -18.94 -29.38
CA VAL A 35 1.13 -17.68 -30.08
C VAL A 35 -0.30 -17.21 -29.80
N ALA A 36 -1.28 -18.12 -29.77
CA ALA A 36 -2.66 -17.78 -29.44
C ALA A 36 -2.79 -17.28 -27.99
N THR A 37 -2.13 -17.93 -27.04
CA THR A 37 -2.12 -17.48 -25.63
C THR A 37 -1.40 -16.14 -25.47
N MET A 38 -0.28 -15.92 -26.16
CA MET A 38 0.39 -14.61 -26.18
C MET A 38 -0.47 -13.54 -26.85
N ALA A 39 -1.17 -13.84 -27.94
CA ALA A 39 -2.09 -12.91 -28.58
C ALA A 39 -3.26 -12.53 -27.66
N VAL A 40 -3.84 -13.50 -26.94
CA VAL A 40 -4.86 -13.25 -25.91
C VAL A 40 -4.30 -12.42 -24.76
N LEU A 41 -3.07 -12.73 -24.30
CA LEU A 41 -2.40 -11.99 -23.24
C LEU A 41 -2.15 -10.54 -23.65
N VAL A 42 -1.57 -10.30 -24.83
CA VAL A 42 -1.31 -8.95 -25.37
C VAL A 42 -2.61 -8.19 -25.59
N ASN A 43 -3.66 -8.85 -26.10
CA ASN A 43 -4.95 -8.22 -26.29
C ASN A 43 -5.59 -7.79 -24.97
N ARG A 44 -5.55 -8.64 -23.93
CA ARG A 44 -6.08 -8.30 -22.60
C ARG A 44 -5.23 -7.26 -21.87
N SER A 45 -3.90 -7.40 -21.90
CA SER A 45 -2.99 -6.57 -21.09
C SER A 45 -2.71 -5.20 -21.70
N TYR A 46 -2.63 -5.08 -23.03
CA TYR A 46 -2.24 -3.82 -23.68
C TYR A 46 -3.36 -3.20 -24.51
N LEU A 47 -4.08 -3.99 -25.33
CA LEU A 47 -5.06 -3.43 -26.27
C LEU A 47 -6.38 -3.05 -25.58
N GLN A 48 -6.98 -3.95 -24.81
CA GLN A 48 -8.21 -3.62 -24.06
C GLN A 48 -7.96 -2.55 -22.99
N ALA A 49 -6.80 -2.63 -22.33
CA ALA A 49 -6.37 -1.62 -21.38
C ALA A 49 -6.24 -0.24 -22.06
N SER A 50 -5.56 -0.12 -23.20
CA SER A 50 -5.37 1.17 -23.88
C SER A 50 -6.65 1.71 -24.54
N VAL A 51 -7.52 0.85 -25.07
CA VAL A 51 -8.80 1.25 -25.68
C VAL A 51 -9.79 1.78 -24.63
N ASN A 52 -9.87 1.14 -23.45
CA ASN A 52 -10.72 1.64 -22.36
C ASN A 52 -10.22 2.99 -21.85
N LEU A 53 -8.90 3.15 -21.67
CA LEU A 53 -8.31 4.41 -21.25
C LEU A 53 -8.55 5.54 -22.27
N ALA A 54 -8.35 5.29 -23.56
CA ALA A 54 -8.60 6.30 -24.59
C ALA A 54 -10.08 6.72 -24.64
N THR A 55 -11.00 5.78 -24.42
CA THR A 55 -12.44 6.04 -24.36
C THR A 55 -12.80 6.84 -23.10
N ASP A 56 -12.29 6.45 -21.94
CA ASP A 56 -12.50 7.16 -20.68
C ASP A 56 -11.92 8.58 -20.74
N LEU A 57 -10.75 8.77 -21.34
CA LEU A 57 -10.12 10.09 -21.48
C LEU A 57 -10.80 10.97 -22.54
N SER A 58 -11.54 10.40 -23.49
CA SER A 58 -12.22 11.16 -24.55
C SER A 58 -13.38 12.03 -24.05
N ARG A 59 -13.89 11.75 -22.84
CA ARG A 59 -14.98 12.52 -22.20
C ARG A 59 -14.52 13.89 -21.68
N TYR A 60 -13.21 14.11 -21.56
CA TYR A 60 -12.65 15.34 -21.03
C TYR A 60 -12.61 16.44 -22.10
N GLY A 61 -13.29 17.55 -21.80
CA GLY A 61 -13.34 18.71 -22.68
C GLY A 61 -12.05 19.55 -22.66
N SER A 62 -12.07 20.68 -23.37
CA SER A 62 -10.94 21.62 -23.42
C SER A 62 -10.64 22.31 -22.08
N THR A 63 -11.57 22.28 -21.13
CA THR A 63 -11.43 22.80 -19.76
C THR A 63 -10.78 21.81 -18.80
N ALA A 64 -10.51 20.59 -19.25
CA ALA A 64 -9.91 19.55 -18.43
C ALA A 64 -8.49 19.93 -17.99
N GLN A 65 -8.17 19.59 -16.75
CA GLN A 65 -6.91 19.92 -16.11
C GLN A 65 -6.08 18.68 -15.95
N TRP A 66 -5.02 18.63 -16.73
CA TRP A 66 -4.06 17.53 -16.75
C TRP A 66 -2.92 17.82 -15.78
N ARG A 67 -2.50 16.81 -15.04
CA ARG A 67 -1.38 16.87 -14.12
C ARG A 67 -0.50 15.64 -14.30
N GLY A 68 0.81 15.84 -14.39
CA GLY A 68 1.78 14.76 -14.29
C GLY A 68 2.07 14.45 -12.82
N VAL A 69 2.19 13.17 -12.49
CA VAL A 69 2.55 12.67 -11.16
C VAL A 69 3.97 12.11 -11.22
N TYR A 70 4.82 12.58 -10.33
CA TYR A 70 6.24 12.26 -10.28
C TYR A 70 6.62 11.78 -8.90
N TYR A 71 7.53 10.81 -8.82
CA TYR A 71 8.17 10.35 -7.60
C TYR A 71 9.68 10.54 -7.72
N ARG A 72 10.26 11.37 -6.87
CA ARG A 72 11.70 11.70 -6.85
C ARG A 72 12.25 12.06 -8.26
N GLY A 73 11.45 12.77 -9.05
CA GLY A 73 11.78 13.21 -10.40
C GLY A 73 11.51 12.19 -11.52
N ALA A 74 11.22 10.93 -11.20
CA ALA A 74 10.73 9.95 -12.17
C ALA A 74 9.23 10.11 -12.34
N LYS A 75 8.75 10.11 -13.58
CA LYS A 75 7.30 10.19 -13.84
C LYS A 75 6.66 8.83 -13.57
N ILE A 76 5.69 8.83 -12.66
CA ILE A 76 4.97 7.64 -12.24
C ILE A 76 3.51 7.65 -12.69
N GLY A 77 3.02 8.73 -13.32
CA GLY A 77 1.64 8.74 -13.78
C GLY A 77 1.11 10.09 -14.18
N PHE A 78 -0.22 10.16 -14.27
CA PHE A 78 -0.95 11.38 -14.49
C PHE A 78 -2.35 11.32 -13.87
N THR A 79 -2.93 12.49 -13.69
CA THR A 79 -4.36 12.67 -13.39
C THR A 79 -4.94 13.68 -14.36
N VAL A 80 -6.23 13.55 -14.66
CA VAL A 80 -7.02 14.51 -15.40
C VAL A 80 -8.29 14.76 -14.61
N ARG A 81 -8.66 16.03 -14.47
CA ARG A 81 -9.90 16.40 -13.78
C ARG A 81 -10.72 17.42 -14.54
N GLN A 82 -12.03 17.42 -14.30
CA GLN A 82 -12.94 18.46 -14.76
C GLN A 82 -14.03 18.74 -13.73
N VAL A 83 -14.63 19.92 -13.84
CA VAL A 83 -15.77 20.35 -13.02
C VAL A 83 -16.91 20.69 -13.97
N LEU A 84 -18.05 20.06 -13.75
CA LEU A 84 -19.26 20.24 -14.54
C LEU A 84 -20.33 20.87 -13.64
N SER A 85 -20.99 21.93 -14.11
CA SER A 85 -22.14 22.51 -13.41
C SER A 85 -23.36 21.60 -13.53
N THR A 86 -24.11 21.47 -12.45
CA THR A 86 -25.39 20.77 -12.40
C THR A 86 -26.46 21.71 -11.83
N ASP A 87 -27.74 21.34 -11.90
CA ASP A 87 -28.83 22.19 -11.41
C ASP A 87 -28.73 22.47 -9.90
N ASP A 88 -28.16 21.54 -9.13
CA ASP A 88 -28.08 21.59 -7.66
C ASP A 88 -26.64 21.74 -7.11
N GLY A 89 -25.68 22.10 -7.96
CA GLY A 89 -24.27 22.29 -7.57
C GLY A 89 -23.28 21.93 -8.68
N PHE A 90 -22.36 21.00 -8.37
CA PHE A 90 -21.30 20.60 -9.30
C PHE A 90 -21.03 19.10 -9.25
N GLN A 91 -20.61 18.56 -10.39
CA GLN A 91 -20.00 17.24 -10.52
C GLN A 91 -18.51 17.40 -10.78
N LEU A 92 -17.67 16.87 -9.90
CA LEU A 92 -16.23 16.82 -10.06
C LEU A 92 -15.83 15.43 -10.53
N GLU A 93 -15.05 15.35 -11.58
CA GLU A 93 -14.55 14.08 -12.13
C GLU A 93 -13.04 14.09 -12.18
N GLU A 94 -12.42 12.98 -11.79
CA GLU A 94 -10.99 12.75 -11.89
C GLU A 94 -10.71 11.32 -12.34
N ASP A 95 -9.86 11.19 -13.36
CA ASP A 95 -9.28 9.92 -13.79
C ASP A 95 -7.76 10.01 -13.66
N GLY A 96 -7.12 8.89 -13.36
CA GLY A 96 -5.67 8.81 -13.26
C GLY A 96 -5.13 7.44 -13.57
N GLN A 97 -3.88 7.42 -13.98
CA GLN A 97 -3.09 6.21 -14.11
C GLN A 97 -1.76 6.42 -13.38
N LEU A 98 -1.42 5.47 -12.52
CA LEU A 98 -0.17 5.41 -11.79
C LEU A 98 0.56 4.11 -12.15
N GLU A 99 1.88 4.18 -12.26
CA GLU A 99 2.81 3.07 -12.46
C GLU A 99 3.94 3.19 -11.45
N MET A 100 4.08 2.19 -10.60
CA MET A 100 4.99 2.20 -9.46
C MET A 100 5.85 0.94 -9.50
N THR A 101 7.13 1.06 -9.18
CA THR A 101 8.00 -0.10 -8.97
C THR A 101 8.14 -0.41 -7.50
N LEU A 102 7.76 -1.63 -7.14
CA LEU A 102 7.76 -2.19 -5.79
C LEU A 102 8.42 -3.56 -5.86
N LEU A 103 9.36 -3.89 -4.97
CA LEU A 103 10.06 -5.19 -4.95
C LEU A 103 10.67 -5.59 -6.32
N GLY A 104 11.11 -4.62 -7.12
CA GLY A 104 11.64 -4.84 -8.47
C GLY A 104 10.61 -5.21 -9.55
N ALA A 105 9.30 -5.16 -9.27
CA ALA A 105 8.22 -5.33 -10.24
C ALA A 105 7.42 -4.03 -10.41
N THR A 106 7.02 -3.72 -11.63
CA THR A 106 6.19 -2.55 -11.94
C THR A 106 4.71 -2.93 -11.92
N ALA A 107 3.93 -2.25 -11.10
CA ALA A 107 2.48 -2.38 -11.02
C ALA A 107 1.83 -1.08 -11.51
N ALA A 108 0.78 -1.22 -12.33
CA ALA A 108 -0.03 -0.11 -12.81
C ALA A 108 -1.39 -0.13 -12.09
N ALA A 109 -1.91 1.04 -11.76
CA ALA A 109 -3.25 1.20 -11.23
C ALA A 109 -3.99 2.33 -11.92
N ARG A 110 -5.28 2.14 -12.12
CA ARG A 110 -6.20 3.16 -12.61
C ARG A 110 -7.10 3.62 -11.49
N ILE A 111 -7.26 4.92 -11.40
CA ILE A 111 -8.11 5.56 -10.41
C ILE A 111 -9.17 6.36 -11.15
N ARG A 112 -10.40 6.26 -10.68
CA ARG A 112 -11.50 7.11 -11.11
C ARG A 112 -12.29 7.57 -9.90
N THR A 113 -12.56 8.87 -9.84
CA THR A 113 -13.36 9.50 -8.80
C THR A 113 -14.40 10.40 -9.45
N ILE A 114 -15.65 10.26 -9.04
CA ILE A 114 -16.74 11.18 -9.36
C ILE A 114 -17.33 11.65 -8.04
N ALA A 115 -17.45 12.95 -7.84
CA ALA A 115 -18.03 13.53 -6.64
C ALA A 115 -19.16 14.49 -7.01
N GLN A 116 -20.33 14.31 -6.40
CA GLN A 116 -21.43 15.25 -6.45
C GLN A 116 -21.37 16.15 -5.22
N VAL A 117 -21.34 17.46 -5.46
CA VAL A 117 -21.24 18.47 -4.41
C VAL A 117 -22.29 19.55 -4.59
N ASP A 118 -22.61 20.25 -3.50
CA ASP A 118 -23.44 21.45 -3.58
C ASP A 118 -22.68 22.68 -4.12
N ASP A 119 -23.37 23.81 -4.17
CA ASP A 119 -22.87 25.13 -4.56
C ASP A 119 -21.74 25.66 -3.66
N THR A 120 -21.61 25.13 -2.44
CA THR A 120 -20.51 25.42 -1.51
C THR A 120 -19.38 24.39 -1.57
N PHE A 121 -19.43 23.46 -2.52
CA PHE A 121 -18.55 22.30 -2.67
C PHE A 121 -18.59 21.30 -1.50
N ALA A 122 -19.66 21.27 -0.71
CA ALA A 122 -19.87 20.23 0.29
C ALA A 122 -20.34 18.92 -0.36
N LEU A 123 -19.80 17.79 0.13
CA LEU A 123 -20.01 16.47 -0.47
C LEU A 123 -21.43 15.94 -0.24
N ARG A 124 -22.08 15.48 -1.31
CA ARG A 124 -23.38 14.78 -1.25
C ARG A 124 -23.22 13.29 -1.53
N SER A 125 -22.47 12.95 -2.57
CA SER A 125 -22.15 11.56 -2.91
C SER A 125 -20.85 11.47 -3.68
N PHE A 126 -20.29 10.27 -3.74
CA PHE A 126 -19.15 9.98 -4.60
C PHE A 126 -19.17 8.55 -5.10
N GLU A 127 -18.46 8.35 -6.20
CA GLU A 127 -18.11 7.05 -6.75
C GLU A 127 -16.59 7.04 -6.91
N PHE A 128 -15.94 6.05 -6.30
CA PHE A 128 -14.51 5.82 -6.43
C PHE A 128 -14.27 4.44 -7.00
N SER A 129 -13.29 4.32 -7.90
CA SER A 129 -12.86 3.05 -8.48
C SER A 129 -11.34 3.00 -8.54
N LEU A 130 -10.77 1.90 -8.07
CA LEU A 130 -9.36 1.57 -8.16
C LEU A 130 -9.19 0.22 -8.87
N ASP A 131 -8.54 0.20 -10.03
CA ASP A 131 -8.30 -1.00 -10.81
C ASP A 131 -6.78 -1.27 -10.95
N PRO A 132 -6.22 -2.26 -10.22
CA PRO A 132 -4.84 -2.73 -10.38
C PRO A 132 -4.59 -3.55 -11.66
N GLY A 133 -5.59 -3.69 -12.53
CA GLY A 133 -5.55 -4.55 -13.72
C GLY A 133 -6.07 -5.97 -13.49
N THR A 134 -6.45 -6.31 -12.25
CA THR A 134 -7.12 -7.59 -11.93
C THR A 134 -8.64 -7.47 -11.87
N GLY A 135 -9.17 -6.24 -11.88
CA GLY A 135 -10.58 -5.91 -11.75
C GLY A 135 -10.78 -4.71 -10.82
N PRO A 136 -11.80 -3.86 -11.06
CA PRO A 136 -12.01 -2.66 -10.27
C PRO A 136 -12.55 -2.99 -8.88
N ILE A 137 -12.03 -2.30 -7.88
CA ILE A 137 -12.62 -2.18 -6.55
C ILE A 137 -13.36 -0.84 -6.52
N THR A 138 -14.66 -0.87 -6.23
CA THR A 138 -15.48 0.35 -6.24
C THR A 138 -15.99 0.69 -4.85
N VAL A 139 -15.98 1.98 -4.52
CA VAL A 139 -16.50 2.53 -3.26
C VAL A 139 -17.48 3.63 -3.61
N ASN A 140 -18.75 3.42 -3.31
CA ASN A 140 -19.79 4.43 -3.52
C ASN A 140 -20.23 4.99 -2.17
N GLY A 141 -20.19 6.30 -2.01
CA GLY A 141 -20.56 6.97 -0.76
C GLY A 141 -21.76 7.89 -0.93
N ARG A 142 -22.65 7.91 0.07
CA ARG A 142 -23.76 8.86 0.19
C ARG A 142 -23.70 9.55 1.55
N VAL A 143 -23.73 10.87 1.55
CA VAL A 143 -23.68 11.72 2.75
C VAL A 143 -25.05 12.34 2.99
N GLU A 144 -25.65 12.01 4.13
CA GLU A 144 -26.99 12.44 4.50
C GLU A 144 -26.96 13.18 5.84
N ARG A 145 -27.70 14.28 5.95
CA ARG A 145 -27.94 14.93 7.23
C ARG A 145 -29.05 14.19 7.97
N LEU A 146 -28.80 13.82 9.23
CA LEU A 146 -29.82 13.18 10.04
C LEU A 146 -30.86 14.21 10.48
N ALA A 147 -32.13 13.96 10.15
CA ALA A 147 -33.23 14.76 10.66
C ALA A 147 -33.36 14.54 12.18
N ALA A 148 -33.62 15.62 12.93
CA ALA A 148 -33.85 15.55 14.36
C ALA A 148 -35.14 14.78 14.65
N ALA A 149 -35.02 13.48 14.95
CA ALA A 149 -36.13 12.67 15.43
C ALA A 149 -36.31 12.90 16.94
N GLY A 150 -37.19 13.84 17.30
CA GLY A 150 -37.56 14.10 18.69
C GLY A 150 -36.53 14.91 19.49
N SER A 151 -36.96 15.42 20.64
CA SER A 151 -36.35 16.52 21.41
C SER A 151 -34.96 16.29 22.02
N GLN A 152 -34.21 15.25 21.62
CA GLN A 152 -32.85 14.95 22.10
C GLN A 152 -31.93 14.26 21.05
N ALA A 153 -32.25 14.24 19.75
CA ALA A 153 -31.36 13.64 18.73
C ALA A 153 -30.56 14.73 17.97
N GLY A 154 -29.24 14.73 18.16
CA GLY A 154 -28.31 15.78 17.70
C GLY A 154 -28.16 15.95 16.18
N ASN A 155 -27.68 17.14 15.79
CA ASN A 155 -27.28 17.54 14.44
C ASN A 155 -26.11 16.68 13.92
N GLY A 156 -26.37 15.43 13.53
CA GLY A 156 -25.36 14.50 13.00
C GLY A 156 -25.45 14.29 11.50
N TRP A 157 -24.38 13.76 10.93
CA TRP A 157 -24.28 13.34 9.53
C TRP A 157 -24.14 11.82 9.46
N ARG A 158 -24.56 11.23 8.35
CA ARG A 158 -24.43 9.81 8.06
C ARG A 158 -23.72 9.64 6.73
N LEU A 159 -22.67 8.84 6.72
CA LEU A 159 -22.00 8.38 5.50
C LEU A 159 -22.33 6.90 5.30
N THR A 160 -23.03 6.58 4.21
CA THR A 160 -23.29 5.21 3.78
C THR A 160 -22.29 4.85 2.69
N LEU A 161 -21.52 3.80 2.87
CA LEU A 161 -20.49 3.30 1.95
C LEU A 161 -20.91 1.95 1.40
N ASP A 162 -20.99 1.82 0.09
CA ASP A 162 -21.15 0.56 -0.61
C ASP A 162 -19.80 0.18 -1.23
N VAL A 163 -19.11 -0.80 -0.64
CA VAL A 163 -17.80 -1.28 -1.09
C VAL A 163 -17.98 -2.57 -1.88
N THR A 164 -17.63 -2.57 -3.16
CA THR A 164 -17.72 -3.74 -4.03
C THR A 164 -16.33 -4.28 -4.35
N THR A 165 -16.08 -5.51 -3.92
CA THR A 165 -14.84 -6.26 -4.18
C THR A 165 -15.20 -7.61 -4.81
N ALA A 166 -14.51 -7.98 -5.89
CA ALA A 166 -14.76 -9.22 -6.64
C ALA A 166 -16.26 -9.45 -7.00
N GLY A 167 -16.99 -8.36 -7.29
CA GLY A 167 -18.41 -8.40 -7.69
C GLY A 167 -19.42 -8.52 -6.54
N VAL A 168 -18.98 -8.53 -5.28
CA VAL A 168 -19.85 -8.59 -4.10
C VAL A 168 -19.78 -7.27 -3.35
N THR A 169 -20.95 -6.69 -3.05
CA THR A 169 -21.08 -5.40 -2.37
C THR A 169 -21.36 -5.58 -0.89
N ARG A 170 -20.62 -4.86 -0.03
CA ARG A 170 -20.87 -4.74 1.40
C ARG A 170 -21.18 -3.28 1.73
N THR A 171 -22.26 -3.06 2.48
CA THR A 171 -22.66 -1.73 2.93
C THR A 171 -22.16 -1.48 4.35
N GLU A 172 -21.56 -0.32 4.58
CA GLU A 172 -21.14 0.19 5.87
C GLU A 172 -21.81 1.55 6.13
N VAL A 173 -22.19 1.83 7.37
CA VAL A 173 -22.79 3.11 7.76
C VAL A 173 -21.97 3.72 8.88
N ARG A 174 -21.50 4.95 8.67
CA ARG A 174 -20.71 5.73 9.65
C ARG A 174 -21.48 6.95 10.10
N ALA A 175 -21.52 7.17 11.41
CA ALA A 175 -22.00 8.42 11.99
C ALA A 175 -20.86 9.44 11.99
N LEU A 176 -21.13 10.64 11.50
CA LEU A 176 -20.17 11.72 11.35
C LEU A 176 -20.64 12.97 12.09
N ALA A 177 -19.70 13.72 12.66
CA ALA A 177 -20.00 15.01 13.29
C ALA A 177 -20.25 16.12 12.27
N ALA A 178 -19.62 16.04 11.10
CA ALA A 178 -19.66 17.02 10.02
C ALA A 178 -19.60 16.28 8.66
N PRO A 179 -20.03 16.91 7.55
CA PRO A 179 -19.89 16.29 6.24
C PRO A 179 -18.41 16.24 5.86
N PRO A 180 -17.89 15.10 5.37
CA PRO A 180 -16.49 14.99 5.01
C PRO A 180 -16.23 15.65 3.65
N LEU A 181 -14.99 16.05 3.42
CA LEU A 181 -14.47 16.44 2.12
C LEU A 181 -13.72 15.26 1.49
N LEU A 182 -13.57 15.28 0.16
CA LEU A 182 -12.62 14.46 -0.57
C LEU A 182 -11.46 15.34 -1.05
N ALA A 183 -10.33 14.72 -1.40
CA ALA A 183 -9.19 15.44 -1.96
C ALA A 183 -9.57 16.24 -3.23
N ILE A 184 -10.48 15.69 -4.06
CA ILE A 184 -10.90 16.30 -5.33
C ILE A 184 -11.67 17.62 -5.15
N ASN A 185 -12.49 17.78 -4.10
CA ASN A 185 -13.26 19.00 -3.85
C ASN A 185 -12.61 19.94 -2.83
N LEU A 186 -11.54 19.51 -2.13
CA LEU A 186 -10.87 20.30 -1.09
C LEU A 186 -10.42 21.68 -1.58
N GLY A 187 -9.72 21.77 -2.71
CA GLY A 187 -9.24 23.05 -3.25
C GLY A 187 -10.37 24.01 -3.63
N ARG A 188 -11.48 23.49 -4.17
CA ARG A 188 -12.66 24.29 -4.53
C ARG A 188 -13.43 24.76 -3.29
N ARG A 189 -13.54 23.90 -2.27
CA ARG A 189 -14.12 24.27 -0.98
C ARG A 189 -13.32 25.37 -0.30
N LEU A 190 -12.00 25.28 -0.32
CA LEU A 190 -11.13 26.32 0.24
C LEU A 190 -11.31 27.64 -0.49
N ALA A 191 -11.40 27.62 -1.82
CA ALA A 191 -11.63 28.83 -2.60
C ALA A 191 -13.03 29.45 -2.41
N SER A 192 -14.06 28.64 -2.14
CA SER A 192 -15.42 29.14 -1.90
C SER A 192 -15.57 29.87 -0.56
N GLU A 193 -14.75 29.54 0.44
CA GLU A 193 -14.66 30.29 1.70
C GLU A 193 -13.79 31.56 1.60
N GLY A 194 -13.03 31.68 0.51
CA GLY A 194 -12.07 32.77 0.28
C GLY A 194 -10.65 32.39 0.70
N LEU A 195 -9.68 32.69 -0.16
CA LEU A 195 -8.26 32.44 0.11
C LEU A 195 -7.61 33.67 0.73
N VAL A 196 -7.68 33.82 2.06
CA VAL A 196 -7.03 34.92 2.78
C VAL A 196 -5.73 34.43 3.42
N PRO A 197 -4.56 35.05 3.12
CA PRO A 197 -3.31 34.68 3.75
C PRO A 197 -3.35 34.81 5.28
N GLY A 198 -2.97 33.76 5.98
CA GLY A 198 -3.01 33.66 7.44
C GLY A 198 -4.14 32.77 7.96
N ASP A 199 -5.15 32.47 7.13
CA ASP A 199 -6.29 31.65 7.55
C ASP A 199 -5.88 30.20 7.82
N ARG A 200 -6.55 29.62 8.80
CA ARG A 200 -6.44 28.21 9.19
C ARG A 200 -7.81 27.57 9.07
N HIS A 201 -7.90 26.50 8.27
CA HIS A 201 -9.11 25.70 8.13
C HIS A 201 -8.87 24.29 8.68
N GLU A 202 -9.90 23.70 9.28
CA GLU A 202 -9.87 22.34 9.81
C GLU A 202 -11.16 21.63 9.42
N TRP A 203 -11.01 20.54 8.67
CA TRP A 203 -12.13 19.73 8.18
C TRP A 203 -11.84 18.25 8.34
N MET A 204 -12.88 17.43 8.15
CA MET A 204 -12.71 15.99 8.01
C MET A 204 -12.51 15.67 6.53
N LEU A 205 -11.44 14.95 6.20
CA LEU A 205 -11.16 14.42 4.87
C LEU A 205 -11.42 12.91 4.88
N PHE A 206 -12.35 12.48 4.03
CA PHE A 206 -12.55 11.07 3.74
C PHE A 206 -11.70 10.69 2.54
N ASP A 207 -10.86 9.67 2.70
CA ASP A 207 -10.08 9.08 1.61
C ASP A 207 -10.68 7.72 1.22
N PRO A 208 -11.33 7.63 0.03
CA PRO A 208 -11.88 6.37 -0.44
C PRO A 208 -10.83 5.28 -0.65
N ALA A 209 -9.58 5.63 -0.94
CA ALA A 209 -8.48 4.69 -1.21
C ALA A 209 -7.96 4.01 0.07
N THR A 210 -8.21 4.60 1.24
CA THR A 210 -7.87 4.03 2.55
C THR A 210 -9.10 3.70 3.40
N LEU A 211 -10.30 4.05 2.91
CA LEU A 211 -11.57 4.00 3.63
C LEU A 211 -11.50 4.70 5.00
N SER A 212 -10.73 5.78 5.09
CA SER A 212 -10.45 6.48 6.35
C SER A 212 -11.09 7.87 6.38
N ASN A 213 -11.38 8.37 7.58
CA ASN A 213 -11.94 9.72 7.78
C ASN A 213 -11.14 10.47 8.83
N LEU A 214 -10.15 11.24 8.41
CA LEU A 214 -9.20 11.91 9.29
C LEU A 214 -9.30 13.44 9.21
N PRO A 215 -8.93 14.16 10.28
CA PRO A 215 -8.81 15.61 10.21
C PRO A 215 -7.73 16.02 9.21
N VAL A 216 -8.01 17.08 8.44
CA VAL A 216 -7.05 17.80 7.62
C VAL A 216 -6.99 19.25 8.09
N VAL A 217 -5.78 19.75 8.28
CA VAL A 217 -5.53 21.15 8.66
C VAL A 217 -4.88 21.86 7.49
N LEU A 218 -5.42 23.00 7.07
CA LEU A 218 -4.90 23.80 5.98
C LEU A 218 -4.51 25.18 6.48
N HIS A 219 -3.33 25.65 6.07
CA HIS A 219 -2.84 26.99 6.33
C HIS A 219 -2.65 27.74 5.02
N VAL A 220 -3.46 28.78 4.80
CA VAL A 220 -3.35 29.62 3.61
C VAL A 220 -2.18 30.58 3.80
N ARG A 221 -1.19 30.51 2.90
CA ARG A 221 -0.02 31.39 2.88
C ARG A 221 -0.17 32.46 1.81
N ALA A 222 0.86 33.29 1.68
CA ALA A 222 0.90 34.33 0.68
C ALA A 222 0.84 33.77 -0.74
N ARG A 223 0.46 34.64 -1.68
CA ARG A 223 0.42 34.33 -3.10
C ARG A 223 1.84 34.25 -3.66
N GLU A 224 2.10 33.19 -4.42
CA GLU A 224 3.36 32.95 -5.11
C GLU A 224 3.11 32.78 -6.61
N VAL A 225 4.15 33.02 -7.41
CA VAL A 225 4.09 32.80 -8.87
C VAL A 225 4.71 31.45 -9.19
N VAL A 226 3.88 30.49 -9.57
CA VAL A 226 4.31 29.14 -9.96
C VAL A 226 4.54 29.09 -11.46
N ARG A 227 5.69 28.56 -11.88
CA ARG A 227 5.97 28.30 -13.29
C ARG A 227 5.47 26.91 -13.67
N VAL A 228 4.51 26.86 -14.59
CA VAL A 228 3.93 25.64 -15.14
C VAL A 228 4.26 25.60 -16.63
N GLY A 229 5.32 24.86 -17.00
CA GLY A 229 5.89 24.92 -18.35
C GLY A 229 6.40 26.33 -18.67
N ASN A 230 5.76 26.98 -19.65
CA ASN A 230 6.06 28.36 -20.06
C ASN A 230 5.10 29.39 -19.45
N THR A 231 4.07 28.95 -18.72
CA THR A 231 3.07 29.83 -18.13
C THR A 231 3.45 30.17 -16.69
N ARG A 232 3.29 31.43 -16.31
CA ARG A 232 3.40 31.89 -14.92
C ARG A 232 2.00 32.03 -14.34
N MET A 233 1.71 31.26 -13.30
CA MET A 233 0.39 31.22 -12.68
C MET A 233 0.49 31.73 -11.24
N PRO A 234 -0.22 32.81 -10.89
CA PRO A 234 -0.24 33.31 -9.53
C PRO A 234 -1.21 32.46 -8.69
N ALA A 235 -0.72 31.83 -7.63
CA ALA A 235 -1.46 30.87 -6.79
C ALA A 235 -1.11 31.06 -5.31
N PHE A 236 -2.05 30.82 -4.42
CA PHE A 236 -1.81 30.77 -2.98
C PHE A 236 -1.04 29.51 -2.64
N ARG A 237 0.05 29.66 -1.88
CA ARG A 237 0.66 28.50 -1.25
C ARG A 237 -0.24 28.07 -0.09
N VAL A 238 -0.51 26.78 0.01
CA VAL A 238 -1.34 26.17 1.06
C VAL A 238 -0.53 25.04 1.66
N ASP A 239 -0.15 25.20 2.92
CA ASP A 239 0.47 24.12 3.68
C ASP A 239 -0.64 23.25 4.28
N MET A 240 -0.56 21.94 4.13
CA MET A 240 -1.58 20.98 4.57
C MET A 240 -0.97 19.93 5.48
N GLU A 241 -1.65 19.66 6.60
CA GLU A 241 -1.35 18.55 7.48
C GLU A 241 -2.44 17.50 7.37
N PHE A 242 -2.08 16.29 6.93
CA PHE A 242 -3.00 15.15 6.78
C PHE A 242 -2.28 13.85 7.13
N ALA A 243 -2.88 13.02 7.99
CA ALA A 243 -2.28 11.77 8.47
C ALA A 243 -0.83 11.93 8.98
N GLY A 244 -0.52 13.08 9.59
CA GLY A 244 0.82 13.45 10.08
C GLY A 244 1.84 13.81 9.00
N LEU A 245 1.45 13.80 7.72
CA LEU A 245 2.26 14.31 6.61
C LEU A 245 2.00 15.81 6.43
N GLN A 246 3.07 16.56 6.15
CA GLN A 246 3.03 17.98 5.81
C GLN A 246 3.23 18.15 4.31
N THR A 247 2.16 18.42 3.56
CA THR A 247 2.23 18.68 2.11
C THR A 247 2.12 20.16 1.81
N THR A 248 2.57 20.57 0.63
CA THR A 248 2.43 21.96 0.17
C THR A 248 1.79 21.95 -1.21
N ALA A 249 0.67 22.64 -1.33
CA ALA A 249 -0.05 22.82 -2.58
C ALA A 249 -0.06 24.29 -3.00
N TRP A 250 -0.09 24.55 -4.31
CA TRP A 250 -0.31 25.89 -4.85
C TRP A 250 -1.69 25.91 -5.52
N VAL A 251 -2.59 26.74 -4.99
CA VAL A 251 -4.01 26.76 -5.32
C VAL A 251 -4.38 28.13 -5.94
N THR A 252 -5.02 28.13 -7.11
CA THR A 252 -5.50 29.37 -7.75
C THR A 252 -6.67 29.99 -7.00
N ASP A 253 -7.06 31.23 -7.36
CA ASP A 253 -8.25 31.91 -6.83
C ASP A 253 -9.55 31.10 -7.03
N THR A 254 -9.57 30.21 -8.02
CA THR A 254 -10.73 29.36 -8.30
C THR A 254 -10.70 28.03 -7.54
N GLY A 255 -9.62 27.71 -6.82
CA GLY A 255 -9.45 26.44 -6.11
C GLY A 255 -8.69 25.37 -6.90
N GLU A 256 -7.97 25.76 -7.96
CA GLU A 256 -7.23 24.82 -8.78
C GLU A 256 -5.83 24.59 -8.25
N VAL A 257 -5.53 23.34 -7.85
CA VAL A 257 -4.17 22.91 -7.55
C VAL A 257 -3.30 22.88 -8.82
N VAL A 258 -2.32 23.76 -8.92
CA VAL A 258 -1.37 23.83 -10.05
C VAL A 258 -0.10 23.03 -9.81
N ARG A 259 0.28 22.87 -8.54
CA ARG A 259 1.46 22.14 -8.08
C ARG A 259 1.17 21.64 -6.67
N GLU A 260 1.67 20.46 -6.34
CA GLU A 260 1.57 19.86 -5.02
C GLU A 260 2.81 19.02 -4.75
N GLU A 261 3.36 19.17 -3.54
CA GLU A 261 4.58 18.52 -3.08
C GLU A 261 4.31 17.78 -1.78
N SER A 262 4.77 16.53 -1.71
CA SER A 262 4.73 15.69 -0.52
C SER A 262 6.14 15.38 -0.02
N PRO A 263 6.34 15.26 1.30
CA PRO A 263 7.63 14.93 1.90
C PRO A 263 8.12 13.54 1.50
N LEU A 264 7.21 12.68 1.02
CA LEU A 264 7.54 11.37 0.45
C LEU A 264 8.20 11.47 -0.93
N GLY A 265 8.40 12.67 -1.48
CA GLY A 265 9.02 12.91 -2.78
C GLY A 265 8.04 12.79 -3.95
N ILE A 266 6.73 12.79 -3.68
CA ILE A 266 5.68 12.87 -4.70
C ILE A 266 5.50 14.34 -5.09
N LEU A 267 5.50 14.60 -6.40
CA LEU A 267 5.22 15.90 -7.01
C LEU A 267 4.10 15.72 -8.02
N THR A 268 3.01 16.45 -7.81
CA THR A 268 1.96 16.60 -8.82
C THR A 268 2.07 17.99 -9.42
N VAL A 269 2.12 18.10 -10.73
CA VAL A 269 2.23 19.40 -11.41
C VAL A 269 1.33 19.45 -12.63
N ARG A 270 0.65 20.58 -12.83
CA ARG A 270 -0.14 20.83 -14.03
C ARG A 270 0.74 20.72 -15.27
N GLU A 271 0.25 20.04 -16.30
CA GLU A 271 0.95 19.90 -17.58
C GLU A 271 -0.06 19.92 -18.73
N PRO A 272 0.35 20.24 -19.96
CA PRO A 272 -0.47 19.98 -21.14
C PRO A 272 -0.79 18.48 -21.29
N ALA A 273 -1.96 18.14 -21.82
CA ALA A 273 -2.44 16.76 -21.96
C ALA A 273 -1.42 15.84 -22.65
N ASN A 274 -0.86 16.29 -23.77
CA ASN A 274 0.13 15.54 -24.54
C ASN A 274 1.43 15.25 -23.79
N ARG A 275 1.77 16.05 -22.78
CA ARG A 275 2.93 15.81 -21.93
C ARG A 275 2.54 14.95 -20.73
N ALA A 276 1.37 15.22 -20.14
CA ALA A 276 0.86 14.49 -18.98
C ALA A 276 0.68 12.99 -19.27
N THR A 277 0.17 12.60 -20.43
CA THR A 277 -0.07 11.19 -20.77
C THR A 277 1.18 10.41 -21.21
N ILE A 278 2.29 11.10 -21.50
CA ILE A 278 3.56 10.41 -21.81
C ILE A 278 4.12 9.84 -20.51
N MET A 279 4.09 8.51 -20.39
CA MET A 279 4.76 7.77 -19.33
C MET A 279 6.27 7.75 -19.53
N ALA A 280 7.03 7.61 -18.45
CA ALA A 280 8.49 7.49 -18.56
C ALA A 280 8.85 6.21 -19.34
N VAL A 281 9.87 6.30 -20.20
CA VAL A 281 10.35 5.17 -20.99
C VAL A 281 10.87 4.06 -20.04
N PRO A 282 10.48 2.79 -20.23
CA PRO A 282 11.04 1.66 -19.49
C PRO A 282 12.54 1.60 -19.77
N GLY A 283 13.38 1.91 -18.77
CA GLY A 283 14.84 1.87 -18.94
C GLY A 283 15.62 2.80 -18.03
N ARG A 284 15.00 3.85 -17.46
CA ARG A 284 15.57 4.51 -16.27
C ARG A 284 15.21 3.67 -15.04
N VAL A 285 16.18 3.49 -14.14
CA VAL A 285 15.98 2.85 -12.83
C VAL A 285 14.80 3.54 -12.16
N GLN A 286 13.63 2.91 -12.17
CA GLN A 286 12.54 3.35 -11.31
C GLN A 286 13.01 3.09 -9.88
N THR A 287 12.99 4.12 -9.04
CA THR A 287 13.34 3.97 -7.63
C THR A 287 12.33 3.01 -7.00
N ASP A 288 12.79 1.89 -6.47
CA ASP A 288 11.92 0.97 -5.72
C ASP A 288 11.45 1.68 -4.45
N LEU A 289 10.15 1.95 -4.36
CA LEU A 289 9.60 2.75 -3.27
C LEU A 289 9.78 2.07 -1.90
N LEU A 290 9.78 0.74 -1.87
CA LEU A 290 9.97 -0.01 -0.61
C LEU A 290 11.42 0.07 -0.13
N GLN A 291 12.38 0.04 -1.06
CA GLN A 291 13.78 0.29 -0.71
C GLN A 291 14.00 1.73 -0.24
N ALA A 292 13.34 2.69 -0.87
CA ALA A 292 13.42 4.10 -0.49
C ALA A 292 12.82 4.42 0.89
N ALA A 293 11.93 3.57 1.39
CA ALA A 293 11.30 3.67 2.69
C ALA A 293 11.97 2.81 3.78
N ALA A 294 12.98 2.02 3.44
CA ALA A 294 13.64 1.11 4.38
C ALA A 294 14.42 1.87 5.47
N VAL A 295 14.34 1.38 6.70
CA VAL A 295 15.10 1.89 7.84
C VAL A 295 16.39 1.08 7.98
N VAL A 296 17.52 1.68 7.62
CA VAL A 296 18.84 1.04 7.78
C VAL A 296 19.31 1.24 9.22
N PRO A 297 19.46 0.17 10.02
CA PRO A 297 19.81 0.30 11.43
C PRO A 297 21.31 0.56 11.61
N VAL A 298 21.66 1.36 12.61
CA VAL A 298 23.02 1.44 13.14
C VAL A 298 23.23 0.26 14.08
N MET A 299 24.20 -0.62 13.81
CA MET A 299 24.43 -1.83 14.60
C MET A 299 25.91 -2.18 14.70
N SER A 300 26.35 -2.64 15.88
CA SER A 300 27.71 -3.15 16.12
C SER A 300 27.86 -4.60 15.67
N GLN A 301 26.81 -5.40 15.82
CA GLN A 301 26.70 -6.78 15.35
C GLN A 301 25.64 -6.84 14.25
N ARG A 302 25.98 -7.47 13.11
CA ARG A 302 25.04 -7.70 12.02
C ARG A 302 24.05 -8.80 12.38
N ILE A 303 22.80 -8.62 11.95
CA ILE A 303 21.80 -9.69 11.95
C ILE A 303 21.97 -10.47 10.64
N ASP A 304 22.70 -11.59 10.70
CA ASP A 304 22.92 -12.45 9.53
C ASP A 304 21.87 -13.60 9.44
N ASP A 305 21.37 -14.06 10.58
CA ASP A 305 20.25 -15.03 10.67
C ASP A 305 19.09 -14.44 11.51
N PRO A 306 18.12 -13.76 10.86
CA PRO A 306 16.94 -13.21 11.55
C PRO A 306 16.13 -14.27 12.28
N ARG A 307 16.07 -15.50 11.75
CA ARG A 307 15.32 -16.62 12.36
C ARG A 307 15.94 -17.11 13.67
N GLY A 308 17.23 -16.85 13.86
CA GLY A 308 17.97 -17.14 15.08
C GLY A 308 17.78 -16.08 16.18
N VAL A 309 17.21 -14.92 15.88
CA VAL A 309 17.06 -13.83 16.87
C VAL A 309 16.03 -14.19 17.93
N ARG A 310 16.48 -14.27 19.18
CA ARG A 310 15.68 -14.56 20.37
C ARG A 310 15.26 -13.29 21.10
N ARG A 311 16.18 -12.32 21.19
CA ARG A 311 15.95 -11.00 21.77
C ARG A 311 16.63 -9.94 20.93
N LEU A 312 15.93 -8.84 20.70
CA LEU A 312 16.43 -7.67 20.00
C LEU A 312 16.03 -6.42 20.78
N ARG A 313 17.00 -5.60 21.16
CA ARG A 313 16.74 -4.27 21.73
C ARG A 313 17.17 -3.20 20.75
N VAL A 314 16.25 -2.30 20.43
CA VAL A 314 16.50 -1.19 19.52
C VAL A 314 16.11 0.14 20.15
N ARG A 315 16.83 1.19 19.82
CA ARG A 315 16.42 2.58 20.05
C ARG A 315 15.82 3.15 18.78
N LEU A 316 14.67 3.79 18.90
CA LEU A 316 13.99 4.50 17.83
C LEU A 316 14.09 6.01 18.04
N GLU A 317 14.52 6.74 17.01
CA GLU A 317 14.68 8.20 17.06
C GLU A 317 14.09 8.86 15.81
N GLY A 318 13.89 10.17 15.86
CA GLY A 318 13.49 10.97 14.69
C GLY A 318 11.99 10.93 14.37
N ALA A 319 11.16 10.29 15.19
CA ALA A 319 9.71 10.29 15.07
C ALA A 319 9.01 10.32 16.44
N ASP A 320 7.75 10.78 16.47
CA ASP A 320 6.90 10.75 17.65
C ASP A 320 6.33 9.33 17.87
N LEU A 321 6.80 8.67 18.93
CA LEU A 321 6.39 7.32 19.29
C LEU A 321 5.11 7.27 20.12
N SER A 322 4.62 8.40 20.64
CA SER A 322 3.49 8.45 21.57
C SER A 322 2.16 8.01 20.96
N ARG A 323 2.05 8.05 19.63
CA ARG A 323 0.85 7.66 18.87
C ARG A 323 0.91 6.21 18.36
N LEU A 324 1.99 5.50 18.65
CA LEU A 324 2.21 4.14 18.17
C LEU A 324 1.77 3.11 19.21
N ASP A 325 1.35 1.95 18.73
CA ASP A 325 1.07 0.79 19.58
C ASP A 325 2.33 -0.05 19.64
N LEU A 326 3.08 0.06 20.74
CA LEU A 326 4.42 -0.51 20.90
C LEU A 326 4.53 -1.57 22.00
N ASP A 327 3.43 -1.95 22.68
CA ASP A 327 3.47 -2.88 23.83
C ASP A 327 2.59 -4.13 23.63
N GLY A 328 3.09 -5.27 24.10
CA GLY A 328 2.47 -6.59 24.04
C GLY A 328 2.96 -7.47 22.88
N VAL A 329 2.62 -8.76 22.95
CA VAL A 329 2.98 -9.82 21.98
C VAL A 329 4.51 -9.97 21.85
N GLY A 330 5.19 -10.10 22.99
CA GLY A 330 6.65 -10.23 23.04
C GLY A 330 7.40 -8.91 22.84
N GLN A 331 6.71 -7.78 22.67
CA GLN A 331 7.31 -6.45 22.59
C GLN A 331 7.06 -5.66 23.86
N THR A 332 8.06 -4.95 24.36
CA THR A 332 7.95 -3.98 25.47
C THR A 332 8.63 -2.66 25.11
N VAL A 333 8.14 -1.57 25.70
CA VAL A 333 8.64 -0.21 25.45
C VAL A 333 9.08 0.47 26.74
N ASP A 334 10.27 1.06 26.72
CA ASP A 334 10.81 1.93 27.77
C ASP A 334 11.36 3.21 27.14
N GLY A 335 10.56 4.27 27.16
CA GLY A 335 10.87 5.53 26.49
C GLY A 335 11.01 5.37 24.97
N ASP A 336 12.24 5.50 24.48
CA ASP A 336 12.62 5.35 23.07
C ASP A 336 13.23 3.97 22.75
N VAL A 337 13.35 3.09 23.74
CA VAL A 337 13.91 1.75 23.60
C VAL A 337 12.78 0.73 23.51
N ILE A 338 12.81 -0.06 22.44
CA ILE A 338 11.91 -1.18 22.20
C ILE A 338 12.69 -2.48 22.36
N GLU A 339 12.16 -3.37 23.18
CA GLU A 339 12.64 -4.73 23.31
C GLU A 339 11.66 -5.69 22.66
N ILE A 340 12.19 -6.56 21.81
CA ILE A 340 11.45 -7.59 21.10
C ILE A 340 12.01 -8.93 21.53
N MET A 341 11.17 -9.71 22.18
CA MET A 341 11.39 -11.11 22.48
C MET A 341 10.67 -11.93 21.42
N ARG A 342 11.38 -12.91 20.84
CA ARG A 342 10.75 -13.87 19.95
C ARG A 342 9.57 -14.51 20.69
N PRO A 343 8.35 -14.51 20.11
CA PRO A 343 7.21 -15.16 20.74
C PRO A 343 7.48 -16.66 20.88
N GLU A 344 7.56 -17.16 22.12
CA GLU A 344 7.56 -18.59 22.43
C GLU A 344 6.13 -19.05 22.79
N PRO A 345 5.78 -20.35 22.58
CA PRO A 345 4.46 -20.90 22.90
C PRO A 345 4.11 -20.79 24.40
N PRO A 346 2.82 -20.94 24.78
CA PRO A 346 2.13 -20.04 25.68
C PRO A 346 2.75 -19.91 27.08
N VAL A 347 2.91 -18.65 27.49
CA VAL A 347 3.17 -18.26 28.87
C VAL A 347 1.83 -18.29 29.62
N PRO A 348 1.77 -18.79 30.88
CA PRO A 348 0.56 -18.71 31.69
C PRO A 348 0.07 -17.26 31.82
N GLY A 349 -1.21 -17.01 31.55
CA GLY A 349 -1.77 -15.65 31.60
C GLY A 349 -3.30 -15.63 31.55
N PRO A 350 -3.95 -14.58 32.07
CA PRO A 350 -5.40 -14.44 31.96
C PRO A 350 -5.80 -14.30 30.49
N PRO A 351 -6.92 -14.90 30.06
CA PRO A 351 -7.43 -14.74 28.71
C PRO A 351 -7.67 -13.27 28.37
N ASP A 352 -7.37 -12.87 27.13
CA ASP A 352 -7.70 -11.52 26.67
C ASP A 352 -9.23 -11.41 26.48
N PRO A 353 -9.93 -10.58 27.30
CA PRO A 353 -11.38 -10.46 27.21
C PRO A 353 -11.85 -9.87 25.87
N GLN A 354 -10.95 -9.20 25.14
CA GLN A 354 -11.25 -8.60 23.86
C GLN A 354 -10.96 -9.54 22.69
N ALA A 355 -10.35 -10.72 22.90
CA ALA A 355 -9.99 -11.62 21.80
C ALA A 355 -11.20 -11.94 20.91
N ALA A 356 -12.37 -12.23 21.51
CA ALA A 356 -13.58 -12.60 20.77
C ALA A 356 -14.05 -11.57 19.73
N GLN A 357 -13.73 -10.27 19.88
CA GLN A 357 -14.09 -9.26 18.88
C GLN A 357 -13.40 -9.51 17.54
N TYR A 358 -12.19 -10.08 17.58
CA TYR A 358 -11.36 -10.39 16.42
C TYR A 358 -11.77 -11.70 15.73
N LEU A 359 -12.99 -12.18 15.96
CA LEU A 359 -13.65 -13.22 15.16
C LEU A 359 -14.59 -12.61 14.11
N ALA A 360 -15.06 -11.38 14.33
CA ALA A 360 -16.04 -10.75 13.46
C ALA A 360 -15.44 -10.41 12.08
N PRO A 361 -16.23 -10.51 10.99
CA PRO A 361 -15.83 -9.98 9.69
C PRO A 361 -15.81 -8.45 9.72
N GLU A 362 -14.87 -7.87 8.98
CA GLU A 362 -14.74 -6.41 8.84
C GLU A 362 -14.38 -6.07 7.37
N PRO A 363 -14.47 -4.79 6.93
CA PRO A 363 -14.08 -4.42 5.57
C PRO A 363 -12.68 -4.96 5.21
N LEU A 364 -12.55 -5.55 4.03
CA LEU A 364 -11.33 -6.21 3.51
C LEU A 364 -10.93 -7.52 4.21
N ILE A 365 -11.61 -7.91 5.29
CA ILE A 365 -11.44 -9.17 6.01
C ILE A 365 -12.78 -9.91 6.00
N GLU A 366 -13.18 -10.39 4.82
CA GLU A 366 -14.49 -11.02 4.59
C GLU A 366 -14.53 -12.49 5.09
N SER A 367 -14.30 -12.71 6.38
CA SER A 367 -14.28 -14.05 7.01
C SER A 367 -15.64 -14.79 6.99
N ASP A 368 -16.72 -14.07 6.73
CA ASP A 368 -18.08 -14.58 6.52
C ASP A 368 -18.34 -15.07 5.09
N ASP A 369 -17.39 -14.88 4.17
CA ASP A 369 -17.52 -15.32 2.78
C ASP A 369 -17.45 -16.86 2.66
N PRO A 370 -18.42 -17.52 2.01
CA PRO A 370 -18.42 -18.98 1.87
C PRO A 370 -17.19 -19.54 1.16
N ALA A 371 -16.58 -18.81 0.22
CA ALA A 371 -15.37 -19.25 -0.46
C ALA A 371 -14.15 -19.19 0.47
N ILE A 372 -14.08 -18.16 1.32
CA ILE A 372 -13.03 -18.03 2.36
C ILE A 372 -13.17 -19.15 3.39
N GLN A 373 -14.38 -19.42 3.86
CA GLN A 373 -14.66 -20.51 4.81
C GLN A 373 -14.25 -21.88 4.23
N ALA A 374 -14.65 -22.15 2.98
CA ALA A 374 -14.28 -23.40 2.30
C ALA A 374 -12.75 -23.54 2.13
N GLU A 375 -12.06 -22.47 1.72
CA GLU A 375 -10.60 -22.49 1.59
C GLU A 375 -9.90 -22.65 2.95
N ALA A 376 -10.44 -22.03 4.01
CA ALA A 376 -9.90 -22.15 5.36
C ALA A 376 -9.99 -23.58 5.90
N GLU A 377 -11.13 -24.26 5.69
CA GLU A 377 -11.29 -25.68 6.04
C GLU A 377 -10.34 -26.58 5.24
N LEU A 378 -10.13 -26.29 3.95
CA LEU A 378 -9.13 -27.01 3.13
C LEU A 378 -7.71 -26.82 3.66
N ALA A 379 -7.36 -25.61 4.08
CA ALA A 379 -6.05 -25.28 4.64
C ALA A 379 -5.81 -25.94 6.01
N ALA A 380 -6.83 -26.02 6.86
CA ALA A 380 -6.77 -26.71 8.14
C ALA A 380 -6.70 -28.24 7.98
N GLY A 381 -7.39 -28.80 6.98
CA GLY A 381 -7.40 -30.24 6.71
C GLY A 381 -7.87 -31.05 7.93
N THR A 382 -7.10 -32.06 8.33
CA THR A 382 -7.41 -32.90 9.51
C THR A 382 -6.73 -32.44 10.79
N VAL A 383 -6.15 -31.23 10.80
CA VAL A 383 -5.38 -30.72 11.94
C VAL A 383 -6.30 -30.29 13.09
N VAL A 384 -5.96 -30.73 14.30
CA VAL A 384 -6.68 -30.43 15.53
C VAL A 384 -5.86 -29.50 16.41
N GLY A 385 -6.51 -28.53 17.05
CA GLY A 385 -5.89 -27.56 17.96
C GLY A 385 -5.59 -26.21 17.29
N ALA A 386 -5.76 -25.13 18.07
CA ALA A 386 -5.63 -23.76 17.57
C ALA A 386 -4.24 -23.47 16.98
N ARG A 387 -3.18 -23.87 17.70
CA ARG A 387 -1.80 -23.69 17.27
C ARG A 387 -1.49 -24.41 15.97
N ALA A 388 -1.87 -25.67 15.87
CA ALA A 388 -1.59 -26.47 14.69
C ALA A 388 -2.37 -25.98 13.46
N ARG A 389 -3.61 -25.51 13.65
CA ARG A 389 -4.39 -24.83 12.58
C ARG A 389 -3.74 -23.52 12.14
N ALA A 390 -3.28 -22.69 13.07
CA ALA A 390 -2.57 -21.44 12.76
C ALA A 390 -1.26 -21.69 11.98
N GLU A 391 -0.50 -22.72 12.36
CA GLU A 391 0.70 -23.12 11.62
C GLU A 391 0.35 -23.60 10.20
N ALA A 392 -0.64 -24.49 10.07
CA ALA A 392 -1.10 -25.00 8.78
C ALA A 392 -1.53 -23.86 7.85
N LEU A 393 -2.33 -22.91 8.35
CA LEU A 393 -2.72 -21.70 7.62
C LEU A 393 -1.50 -20.88 7.17
N THR A 394 -0.51 -20.70 8.05
CA THR A 394 0.69 -19.90 7.74
C THR A 394 1.41 -20.50 6.53
N ARG A 395 1.60 -21.82 6.52
CA ARG A 395 2.23 -22.54 5.41
C ARG A 395 1.37 -22.53 4.16
N TYR A 396 0.06 -22.71 4.33
CA TYR A 396 -0.89 -22.79 3.23
C TYR A 396 -1.00 -21.47 2.47
N VAL A 397 -1.24 -20.35 3.18
CA VAL A 397 -1.34 -19.01 2.56
C VAL A 397 -0.03 -18.64 1.85
N ASN A 398 1.12 -18.97 2.44
CA ASN A 398 2.42 -18.74 1.80
C ASN A 398 2.57 -19.50 0.46
N GLY A 399 2.08 -20.73 0.40
CA GLY A 399 2.15 -21.57 -0.81
C GLY A 399 1.04 -21.25 -1.82
N LEU A 400 -0.07 -20.65 -1.38
CA LEU A 400 -1.21 -20.31 -2.22
C LEU A 400 -0.97 -19.05 -3.05
N LEU A 401 -0.24 -18.06 -2.50
CA LEU A 401 -0.10 -16.73 -3.10
C LEU A 401 1.23 -16.52 -3.82
N ASP A 402 1.14 -16.00 -5.04
CA ASP A 402 2.27 -15.46 -5.77
C ASP A 402 2.66 -14.09 -5.19
N LYS A 403 3.90 -13.98 -4.68
CA LYS A 403 4.45 -12.74 -4.14
C LYS A 403 4.75 -11.73 -5.24
N LYS A 404 3.80 -10.86 -5.51
CA LYS A 404 3.94 -9.73 -6.45
C LYS A 404 3.31 -8.51 -5.80
N PRO A 405 3.93 -7.32 -5.93
CA PRO A 405 3.31 -6.10 -5.43
C PRO A 405 1.99 -5.82 -6.14
N THR A 406 1.03 -5.36 -5.36
CA THR A 406 -0.31 -5.01 -5.80
C THR A 406 -0.59 -3.58 -5.37
N VAL A 407 -1.32 -2.84 -6.20
CA VAL A 407 -1.75 -1.47 -5.89
C VAL A 407 -3.26 -1.51 -5.71
N GLY A 408 -3.72 -1.78 -4.50
CA GLY A 408 -5.13 -2.08 -4.25
C GLY A 408 -5.47 -2.13 -2.78
N PHE A 409 -6.74 -2.40 -2.50
CA PHE A 409 -7.15 -2.79 -1.16
C PHE A 409 -6.87 -4.29 -0.97
N PRO A 410 -6.30 -4.71 0.17
CA PRO A 410 -6.06 -6.12 0.45
C PRO A 410 -7.36 -6.83 0.85
N SER A 411 -8.39 -6.85 -0.01
CA SER A 411 -9.63 -7.60 0.23
C SER A 411 -9.35 -9.10 0.19
N ALA A 412 -9.56 -9.80 1.30
CA ALA A 412 -9.31 -11.24 1.40
C ALA A 412 -10.03 -12.02 0.29
N ARG A 413 -11.26 -11.62 -0.07
CA ARG A 413 -12.00 -12.19 -1.21
C ARG A 413 -11.25 -12.03 -2.54
N GLU A 414 -10.79 -10.82 -2.85
CA GLU A 414 -10.06 -10.54 -4.10
C GLU A 414 -8.72 -11.27 -4.14
N VAL A 415 -8.04 -11.36 -2.98
CA VAL A 415 -6.78 -12.11 -2.85
C VAL A 415 -6.99 -13.60 -3.10
N LEU A 416 -8.05 -14.20 -2.54
CA LEU A 416 -8.36 -15.61 -2.80
C LEU A 416 -8.64 -15.88 -4.28
N ARG A 417 -9.31 -14.93 -4.95
CA ARG A 417 -9.64 -15.02 -6.38
C ARG A 417 -8.41 -14.88 -7.29
N THR A 418 -7.55 -13.90 -7.01
CA THR A 418 -6.39 -13.58 -7.85
C THR A 418 -5.16 -14.42 -7.54
N LYS A 419 -5.03 -14.88 -6.29
CA LYS A 419 -3.88 -15.61 -5.74
C LYS A 419 -2.56 -14.86 -5.87
N ILE A 420 -2.62 -13.54 -5.84
CA ILE A 420 -1.47 -12.64 -6.00
C ILE A 420 -1.53 -11.59 -4.89
N GLY A 421 -0.37 -11.24 -4.32
CA GLY A 421 -0.26 -10.05 -3.48
C GLY A 421 1.03 -9.98 -2.67
N ASP A 422 1.17 -8.91 -1.88
CA ASP A 422 2.31 -8.65 -1.01
C ASP A 422 1.99 -8.93 0.47
N CYS A 423 2.70 -8.30 1.39
CA CYS A 423 2.49 -8.49 2.83
C CYS A 423 1.07 -8.17 3.28
N ASN A 424 0.41 -7.20 2.64
CA ASN A 424 -0.95 -6.82 2.98
C ASN A 424 -1.95 -7.90 2.59
N GLU A 425 -1.88 -8.41 1.37
CA GLU A 425 -2.78 -9.45 0.87
C GLU A 425 -2.60 -10.79 1.60
N HIS A 426 -1.35 -11.19 1.86
CA HIS A 426 -1.08 -12.40 2.65
C HIS A 426 -1.67 -12.28 4.06
N THR A 427 -1.50 -11.12 4.69
CA THR A 427 -2.01 -10.86 6.02
C THR A 427 -3.54 -10.84 6.03
N ALA A 428 -4.18 -10.12 5.12
CA ALA A 428 -5.63 -10.04 5.05
C ALA A 428 -6.29 -11.40 4.78
N LEU A 429 -5.76 -12.18 3.82
CA LEU A 429 -6.27 -13.51 3.54
C LEU A 429 -6.07 -14.46 4.74
N TYR A 430 -4.89 -14.45 5.36
CA TYR A 430 -4.66 -15.27 6.56
C TYR A 430 -5.64 -14.90 7.68
N VAL A 431 -5.81 -13.61 7.98
CA VAL A 431 -6.71 -13.15 9.05
C VAL A 431 -8.14 -13.58 8.76
N ALA A 432 -8.62 -13.43 7.52
CA ALA A 432 -9.97 -13.84 7.15
C ALA A 432 -10.17 -15.36 7.29
N MET A 433 -9.23 -16.17 6.82
CA MET A 433 -9.27 -17.63 6.95
C MET A 433 -9.15 -18.09 8.41
N ALA A 434 -8.29 -17.46 9.20
CA ALA A 434 -8.14 -17.77 10.62
C ALA A 434 -9.43 -17.46 11.40
N ARG A 435 -10.06 -16.30 11.16
CA ARG A 435 -11.36 -15.95 11.74
C ARG A 435 -12.46 -16.92 11.33
N ALA A 436 -12.48 -17.36 10.07
CA ALA A 436 -13.43 -18.37 9.58
C ALA A 436 -13.29 -19.72 10.32
N LEU A 437 -12.08 -20.07 10.78
CA LEU A 437 -11.80 -21.27 11.58
C LEU A 437 -12.02 -21.08 13.09
N GLY A 438 -12.55 -19.93 13.51
CA GLY A 438 -12.78 -19.61 14.92
C GLY A 438 -11.52 -19.20 15.69
N LEU A 439 -10.46 -18.78 15.00
CA LEU A 439 -9.23 -18.27 15.61
C LEU A 439 -9.27 -16.74 15.65
N PRO A 440 -9.37 -16.10 16.84
CA PRO A 440 -9.35 -14.66 16.90
C PRO A 440 -8.02 -14.11 16.39
N THR A 441 -8.07 -13.26 15.37
CA THR A 441 -6.86 -12.85 14.64
C THR A 441 -6.98 -11.38 14.23
N ARG A 442 -5.90 -10.62 14.38
CA ARG A 442 -5.83 -9.20 14.01
C ARG A 442 -4.59 -8.89 13.17
N VAL A 443 -4.66 -7.78 12.45
CA VAL A 443 -3.55 -7.25 11.66
C VAL A 443 -2.61 -6.46 12.56
N ALA A 444 -1.31 -6.76 12.47
CA ALA A 444 -0.24 -5.95 13.01
C ALA A 444 0.59 -5.38 11.85
N VAL A 445 1.12 -4.18 12.07
CA VAL A 445 1.88 -3.47 11.05
C VAL A 445 3.09 -2.83 11.72
N GLY A 446 4.23 -2.90 11.06
CA GLY A 446 5.48 -2.41 11.62
C GLY A 446 6.65 -2.63 10.69
N LEU A 447 7.77 -3.06 11.26
CA LEU A 447 9.05 -3.23 10.58
C LEU A 447 9.56 -4.66 10.74
N VAL A 448 10.08 -5.23 9.65
CA VAL A 448 10.74 -6.54 9.67
C VAL A 448 12.13 -6.44 9.03
N TYR A 449 13.11 -7.09 9.64
CA TYR A 449 14.47 -7.07 9.12
C TYR A 449 14.63 -8.05 7.95
N MET A 450 14.99 -7.50 6.78
CA MET A 450 15.25 -8.26 5.57
C MET A 450 16.39 -7.60 4.81
N ARG A 451 17.29 -8.38 4.20
CA ARG A 451 18.32 -7.86 3.28
C ARG A 451 19.15 -6.67 3.86
N GLY A 452 19.42 -6.68 5.16
CA GLY A 452 20.27 -5.66 5.81
C GLY A 452 19.55 -4.41 6.31
N ALA A 453 18.23 -4.30 6.16
CA ALA A 453 17.45 -3.16 6.63
C ALA A 453 16.08 -3.60 7.17
N PHE A 454 15.41 -2.71 7.88
CA PHE A 454 14.03 -2.89 8.35
C PHE A 454 13.05 -2.32 7.33
N TYR A 455 12.17 -3.15 6.81
CA TYR A 455 11.15 -2.78 5.83
C TYR A 455 9.78 -2.73 6.49
N TYR A 456 8.93 -1.79 6.06
CA TYR A 456 7.55 -1.77 6.47
C TYR A 456 6.83 -3.04 6.01
N HIS A 457 6.09 -3.65 6.93
CA HIS A 457 5.51 -4.97 6.75
C HIS A 457 4.22 -5.10 7.55
N ALA A 458 3.31 -5.91 7.05
CA ALA A 458 2.09 -6.32 7.74
C ALA A 458 2.13 -7.82 8.02
N TRP A 459 1.66 -8.23 9.20
CA TRP A 459 1.57 -9.64 9.59
C TRP A 459 0.38 -9.90 10.53
N PRO A 460 -0.11 -11.15 10.62
CA PRO A 460 -1.13 -11.53 11.58
C PRO A 460 -0.60 -11.71 13.02
N GLU A 461 -1.38 -11.24 13.99
CA GLU A 461 -1.33 -11.73 15.38
C GLU A 461 -2.55 -12.63 15.61
N VAL A 462 -2.32 -13.90 15.96
CA VAL A 462 -3.37 -14.89 16.24
C VAL A 462 -3.44 -15.21 17.72
N TYR A 463 -4.64 -15.21 18.28
CA TYR A 463 -4.88 -15.61 19.65
C TYR A 463 -4.98 -17.14 19.73
N LEU A 464 -4.05 -17.76 20.45
CA LEU A 464 -4.02 -19.19 20.69
C LEU A 464 -4.51 -19.45 22.12
N ASP A 465 -5.64 -20.14 22.22
CA ASP A 465 -6.16 -20.69 23.47
C ASP A 465 -5.96 -22.21 23.44
N GLU A 466 -5.04 -22.72 24.25
CA GLU A 466 -4.74 -24.15 24.34
C GLU A 466 -5.48 -24.82 25.52
N GLY A 467 -6.32 -24.09 26.25
CA GLY A 467 -6.96 -24.55 27.48
C GLY A 467 -6.06 -24.39 28.71
N ASP A 468 -6.56 -24.82 29.88
CA ASP A 468 -5.81 -24.86 31.15
C ASP A 468 -5.17 -23.53 31.60
N GLY A 469 -5.73 -22.38 31.19
CA GLY A 469 -5.19 -21.05 31.51
C GLY A 469 -3.95 -20.66 30.69
N GLN A 470 -3.69 -21.36 29.59
CA GLN A 470 -2.63 -21.06 28.63
C GLN A 470 -3.24 -20.45 27.37
N ALA A 471 -3.31 -19.12 27.35
CA ALA A 471 -3.76 -18.39 26.18
C ALA A 471 -2.88 -17.18 25.92
N SER A 472 -2.51 -16.97 24.66
CA SER A 472 -1.62 -15.86 24.28
C SER A 472 -1.79 -15.47 22.83
N TRP A 473 -1.50 -14.19 22.55
CA TRP A 473 -1.32 -13.71 21.19
C TRP A 473 0.03 -14.17 20.65
N LEU A 474 0.05 -14.70 19.44
CA LEU A 474 1.23 -15.13 18.72
C LEU A 474 1.33 -14.39 17.39
N ALA A 475 2.46 -13.71 17.16
CA ALA A 475 2.78 -13.18 15.84
C ALA A 475 3.21 -14.30 14.89
N VAL A 476 2.63 -14.32 13.70
CA VAL A 476 2.95 -15.26 12.61
C VAL A 476 3.12 -14.46 11.32
N ASP A 477 3.86 -14.99 10.34
CA ASP A 477 4.06 -14.28 9.06
C ASP A 477 3.87 -15.25 7.87
N PRO A 478 2.70 -15.24 7.21
CA PRO A 478 2.46 -16.02 6.01
C PRO A 478 3.23 -15.51 4.79
N THR A 479 3.66 -14.25 4.75
CA THR A 479 4.48 -13.71 3.64
C THR A 479 5.89 -14.28 3.71
N LEU A 480 6.51 -14.31 4.88
CA LEU A 480 7.85 -14.84 5.07
C LEU A 480 7.89 -16.32 5.43
N ASN A 481 6.72 -16.98 5.48
CA ASN A 481 6.58 -18.37 5.87
C ASN A 481 7.17 -18.61 7.27
N GLN A 482 6.70 -17.87 8.27
CA GLN A 482 7.22 -17.92 9.63
C GLN A 482 6.14 -18.26 10.65
N PHE A 483 6.36 -19.34 11.39
CA PHE A 483 5.59 -19.73 12.56
C PHE A 483 6.54 -20.22 13.66
N PRO A 484 6.63 -19.54 14.81
CA PRO A 484 6.21 -18.15 15.01
C PRO A 484 7.04 -17.18 14.13
N ALA A 485 6.61 -15.92 14.06
CA ALA A 485 7.43 -14.82 13.55
C ALA A 485 8.76 -14.75 14.33
N ASP A 486 9.82 -14.28 13.69
CA ASP A 486 11.14 -14.14 14.32
C ASP A 486 11.26 -12.89 15.20
N GLY A 487 12.34 -12.81 15.99
CA GLY A 487 12.60 -11.70 16.92
C GLY A 487 12.97 -10.36 16.25
N THR A 488 12.72 -10.20 14.95
CA THR A 488 12.94 -8.95 14.21
C THR A 488 11.67 -8.23 13.79
N HIS A 489 10.50 -8.76 14.16
CA HIS A 489 9.20 -8.13 13.90
C HIS A 489 8.91 -7.05 14.95
N LEU A 490 9.16 -5.79 14.59
CA LEU A 490 8.89 -4.63 15.44
C LEU A 490 7.54 -4.03 15.06
N ARG A 491 6.55 -4.17 15.92
CA ARG A 491 5.20 -3.63 15.71
C ARG A 491 5.14 -2.14 16.00
N LEU A 492 4.44 -1.40 15.13
CA LEU A 492 4.18 0.04 15.25
C LEU A 492 2.69 0.34 15.45
N ALA A 493 1.80 -0.48 14.88
CA ALA A 493 0.36 -0.30 14.94
C ALA A 493 -0.37 -1.65 14.86
N ARG A 494 -1.65 -1.65 15.27
CA ARG A 494 -2.59 -2.76 15.08
C ARG A 494 -3.86 -2.24 14.41
N GLY A 495 -4.44 -3.05 13.53
CA GLY A 495 -5.67 -2.73 12.81
C GLY A 495 -5.50 -2.78 11.29
N GLY A 496 -6.60 -2.51 10.59
CA GLY A 496 -6.65 -2.53 9.12
C GLY A 496 -5.92 -1.36 8.46
N LEU A 497 -6.33 -1.04 7.23
CA LEU A 497 -5.67 -0.05 6.37
C LEU A 497 -5.58 1.36 7.00
N GLU A 498 -6.57 1.74 7.82
CA GLU A 498 -6.55 3.01 8.56
C GLU A 498 -5.37 3.10 9.55
N ALA A 499 -5.11 2.03 10.31
CA ALA A 499 -4.01 1.98 11.28
C ALA A 499 -2.65 2.04 10.59
N GLN A 500 -2.55 1.57 9.34
CA GLN A 500 -1.33 1.66 8.54
C GLN A 500 -0.94 3.11 8.24
N MET A 501 -1.88 4.06 8.22
CA MET A 501 -1.55 5.47 7.96
C MET A 501 -0.66 6.07 9.05
N ALA A 502 -0.66 5.51 10.27
CA ALA A 502 0.24 5.93 11.34
C ALA A 502 1.73 5.76 10.98
N ILE A 503 2.03 4.96 9.95
CA ILE A 503 3.39 4.74 9.44
C ILE A 503 3.88 5.89 8.56
N LEU A 504 2.98 6.56 7.84
CA LEU A 504 3.37 7.54 6.82
C LEU A 504 4.32 8.64 7.34
N PRO A 505 4.11 9.22 8.54
CA PRO A 505 5.01 10.23 9.10
C PRO A 505 6.40 9.69 9.50
N LEU A 506 6.53 8.37 9.65
CA LEU A 506 7.77 7.71 10.05
C LEU A 506 8.72 7.56 8.85
N ILE A 507 8.18 7.50 7.63
CA ILE A 507 8.96 7.23 6.41
C ILE A 507 9.98 8.36 6.20
N GLY A 508 11.27 7.99 6.13
CA GLY A 508 12.39 8.92 5.92
C GLY A 508 12.81 9.70 7.17
N HIS A 509 12.07 9.60 8.27
CA HIS A 509 12.37 10.30 9.53
C HIS A 509 12.84 9.35 10.64
N LEU A 510 12.27 8.14 10.68
CA LEU A 510 12.61 7.12 11.68
C LEU A 510 14.05 6.66 11.52
N ARG A 511 14.81 6.73 12.61
CA ARG A 511 16.15 6.19 12.76
C ARG A 511 16.13 5.05 13.77
N MET A 512 16.96 4.05 13.53
CA MET A 512 17.03 2.87 14.39
C MET A 512 18.48 2.58 14.77
N THR A 513 18.71 2.31 16.05
CA THR A 513 20.00 1.81 16.55
C THR A 513 19.78 0.49 17.28
N VAL A 514 20.46 -0.58 16.86
CA VAL A 514 20.44 -1.88 17.57
C VAL A 514 21.38 -1.77 18.77
N LEU A 515 20.83 -1.97 19.97
CA LEU A 515 21.55 -1.88 21.24
C LEU A 515 22.08 -3.25 21.68
N GLU A 516 21.22 -4.26 21.64
CA GLU A 516 21.52 -5.63 22.05
C GLU A 516 20.88 -6.61 21.08
N LEU A 517 21.60 -7.69 20.78
CA LEU A 517 21.18 -8.77 19.91
C LEU A 517 21.52 -10.10 20.59
N GLU A 518 20.51 -10.91 20.87
CA GLU A 518 20.69 -12.25 21.42
C GLU A 518 20.18 -13.29 20.42
N LEU A 519 21.06 -14.21 20.02
CA LEU A 519 20.74 -15.29 19.09
C LEU A 519 20.55 -16.60 19.84
N ALA A 520 19.76 -17.50 19.26
CA ALA A 520 19.62 -18.87 19.74
C ALA A 520 20.98 -19.61 19.69
N PRO A 521 21.25 -20.55 20.62
CA PRO A 521 22.56 -21.22 20.77
C PRO A 521 23.09 -21.90 19.49
N ASP A 522 22.21 -22.37 18.62
CA ASP A 522 22.56 -23.09 17.38
C ASP A 522 22.44 -22.23 16.11
N SER A 523 22.27 -20.90 16.25
CA SER A 523 22.23 -19.99 15.11
C SER A 523 23.59 -20.01 14.40
N THR A 524 23.59 -20.39 13.13
CA THR A 524 24.83 -20.40 12.34
C THR A 524 24.94 -19.03 11.66
N PRO A 525 25.93 -18.18 11.98
CA PRO A 525 26.18 -16.99 11.17
C PRO A 525 26.56 -17.48 9.79
N VAL A 526 25.70 -17.27 8.79
CA VAL A 526 26.01 -17.58 7.41
C VAL A 526 27.11 -16.60 6.99
N LEU A 527 28.36 -17.03 7.08
CA LEU A 527 29.51 -16.35 6.51
C LEU A 527 29.36 -16.37 4.97
N LEU A 528 28.54 -15.47 4.43
CA LEU A 528 28.54 -15.16 3.00
C LEU A 528 29.85 -14.44 2.70
N ALA A 529 30.83 -15.20 2.24
CA ALA A 529 32.00 -14.68 1.54
C ALA A 529 31.56 -14.09 0.20
N ALA A 530 31.02 -12.88 0.22
CA ALA A 530 30.90 -12.04 -0.96
C ALA A 530 31.02 -10.57 -0.53
N SER A 531 32.03 -9.90 -1.08
CA SER A 531 32.29 -8.47 -0.90
C SER A 531 31.01 -7.64 -1.07
N PRO A 532 30.86 -6.56 -0.28
CA PRO A 532 29.62 -5.79 -0.21
C PRO A 532 29.29 -5.16 -1.57
N VAL A 533 28.05 -5.34 -2.02
CA VAL A 533 27.40 -4.25 -2.76
C VAL A 533 27.20 -3.16 -1.72
N ALA A 534 28.08 -2.16 -1.73
CA ALA A 534 27.88 -0.95 -0.98
C ALA A 534 26.54 -0.35 -1.44
N LEU A 535 25.51 -0.44 -0.61
CA LEU A 535 24.42 0.52 -0.68
C LEU A 535 25.06 1.84 -0.24
N GLU A 536 25.43 2.66 -1.21
CA GLU A 536 26.02 3.98 -0.97
C GLU A 536 25.12 4.77 -0.01
N ASN A 537 25.61 4.97 1.20
CA ASN A 537 25.11 5.97 2.13
C ASN A 537 25.40 7.34 1.53
N SER A 538 24.53 7.82 0.66
CA SER A 538 24.56 9.20 0.20
C SER A 538 23.13 9.71 0.01
N PRO A 539 22.71 10.77 0.72
CA PRO A 539 21.54 11.52 0.30
C PRO A 539 21.86 12.09 -1.10
N PHE A 540 21.29 11.48 -2.13
CA PHE A 540 21.40 12.02 -3.49
C PHE A 540 20.81 13.45 -3.47
N PRO A 541 21.53 14.45 -4.02
CA PRO A 541 21.03 15.81 -4.07
C PRO A 541 19.72 15.87 -4.85
N ILE A 542 18.77 16.65 -4.34
CA ILE A 542 17.53 16.99 -5.03
C ILE A 542 17.89 17.59 -6.39
N PRO A 543 17.42 17.04 -7.53
CA PRO A 543 17.72 17.62 -8.83
C PRO A 543 17.04 18.99 -8.94
N THR A 544 17.84 20.06 -8.98
CA THR A 544 17.36 21.34 -9.49
C THR A 544 17.12 21.20 -10.99
N LEU A 545 15.92 21.49 -11.47
CA LEU A 545 15.63 21.58 -12.90
C LEU A 545 16.66 22.52 -13.57
N PRO A 546 17.14 22.21 -14.79
CA PRO A 546 18.08 23.08 -15.49
C PRO A 546 17.48 24.48 -15.62
N ARG A 547 18.21 25.49 -15.14
CA ARG A 547 17.96 26.86 -15.58
C ARG A 547 18.43 26.91 -17.03
N ASP A 548 17.49 27.10 -17.95
CA ASP A 548 17.81 27.44 -19.34
C ASP A 548 18.48 28.82 -19.35
N THR A 549 19.79 28.82 -19.14
CA THR A 549 20.68 29.94 -19.41
C THR A 549 21.88 29.37 -20.15
N GLU A 550 21.79 29.31 -21.48
CA GLU A 550 22.75 29.95 -22.38
C GLU A 550 22.52 29.52 -23.83
N GLY A 551 22.52 30.50 -24.73
CA GLY A 551 22.35 30.28 -26.16
C GLY A 551 22.44 31.54 -27.02
N TRP A 552 23.30 32.50 -26.66
CA TRP A 552 23.78 33.50 -27.62
C TRP A 552 25.30 33.59 -27.54
N CYS A 553 25.96 32.77 -28.36
CA CYS A 553 27.39 32.91 -28.65
C CYS A 553 27.58 33.99 -29.72
N GLY A 554 28.38 35.00 -29.37
CA GLY A 554 28.86 36.04 -30.27
C GLY A 554 29.89 35.52 -31.27
N CYS A 555 29.87 36.14 -32.45
CA CYS A 555 30.77 35.86 -33.55
C CYS A 555 32.21 36.32 -33.26
N SER A 556 33.13 35.54 -33.85
CA SER A 556 34.58 35.66 -33.87
C SER A 556 35.11 36.89 -34.61
N GLY A 557 36.25 37.40 -34.15
CA GLY A 557 37.15 38.30 -34.89
C GLY A 557 38.58 38.13 -34.38
N GLN A 558 39.46 37.60 -35.24
CA GLN A 558 40.88 37.28 -35.01
C GLN A 558 41.78 38.52 -34.79
N PRO A 559 43.00 38.35 -34.23
CA PRO A 559 44.00 39.41 -34.09
C PRO A 559 45.01 39.41 -35.25
N GLY A 560 45.55 40.57 -35.61
CA GLY A 560 46.80 40.67 -36.37
C GLY A 560 47.00 41.97 -37.16
N SER A 561 48.08 42.67 -36.81
CA SER A 561 48.71 43.91 -37.35
C SER A 561 47.98 45.23 -37.19
#